data_AF-A0A925ZNM0-F1
#
_entry.id   AF-A0A925ZNM0-F1
#
_cell.length_a   1.000
_cell.length_b   1.000
_cell.length_c   1.000
_cell.angle_alpha   90.00
_cell.angle_beta   90.00
_cell.angle_gamma   90.00
#
_symmetry.space_group_name_H-M   'P 1'
#
loop_
_entity.id
_entity.type
_entity.pdbx_description
1 polymer ?
#
loop_
_entity_poly.entity_id
_entity_poly.type
_entity_poly.pdbx_seq_one_letter_code
_entity_poly.pdbx_strand_id
1 'polypeptide(L)'
;MIDTPEITGAQDDCWGAEARAFNAQLVEGERISLEYDVECEDDYGRLLAYVRLGDRDVNALMVERGLACVLRIPPNGEDRADEFEALEASARAGMVGLWGACAEVTCD
;
A
#
# COMPACT_ATOMS: atom_id res chain seq x y z
N MET A 1 -4.62 -6.54 -0.34
CA MET A 1 -3.25 -6.04 -0.59
C MET A 1 -3.33 -4.54 -0.84
N ILE A 2 -2.21 -3.89 -1.20
CA ILE A 2 -2.17 -2.47 -1.52
C ILE A 2 -1.34 -2.24 -2.78
N ASP A 3 -1.63 -1.14 -3.48
CA ASP A 3 -0.89 -0.70 -4.66
C ASP A 3 -0.54 0.79 -4.55
N THR A 4 0.70 1.16 -4.89
CA THR A 4 1.20 2.54 -4.77
C THR A 4 1.37 3.16 -6.14
N PRO A 5 1.21 4.48 -6.30
CA PRO A 5 1.50 5.14 -7.57
C PRO A 5 2.91 4.82 -8.08
N GLU A 6 3.01 4.48 -9.36
CA GLU A 6 4.20 3.89 -9.95
C GLU A 6 5.32 4.92 -10.20
N ILE A 7 6.54 4.54 -9.84
CA ILE A 7 7.76 5.36 -10.03
C ILE A 7 8.88 4.50 -10.63
N THR A 8 8.67 4.03 -11.86
CA THR A 8 9.64 3.18 -12.56
C THR A 8 10.03 3.74 -13.92
N GLY A 9 11.34 3.95 -14.14
CA GLY A 9 11.93 4.26 -15.45
C GLY A 9 11.35 5.48 -16.17
N ALA A 10 10.23 5.29 -16.86
CA ALA A 10 9.49 6.30 -17.62
C ALA A 10 8.18 6.77 -16.94
N GLN A 11 7.75 6.11 -15.87
CA GLN A 11 6.56 6.43 -15.11
C GLN A 11 6.93 7.16 -13.81
N ASP A 12 6.18 8.20 -13.50
CA ASP A 12 6.34 9.06 -12.31
C ASP A 12 4.95 9.54 -11.91
N ASP A 13 4.14 8.60 -11.44
CA ASP A 13 2.77 8.87 -11.06
C ASP A 13 2.74 9.80 -9.83
N CYS A 14 1.74 10.66 -9.83
CA CYS A 14 1.52 11.61 -8.76
C CYS A 14 1.47 10.90 -7.39
N TRP A 15 2.23 11.42 -6.41
CA TRP A 15 2.38 10.89 -5.05
C TRP A 15 3.21 9.60 -4.90
N GLY A 16 3.79 9.07 -5.98
CA GLY A 16 4.64 7.88 -5.91
C GLY A 16 5.96 8.10 -5.16
N ALA A 17 6.57 9.28 -5.32
CA ALA A 17 7.80 9.63 -4.59
C ALA A 17 7.56 9.73 -3.08
N GLU A 18 6.42 10.30 -2.68
CA GLU A 18 5.96 10.43 -1.31
C GLU A 18 5.69 9.04 -0.69
N ALA A 19 5.02 8.15 -1.44
CA ALA A 19 4.77 6.78 -1.01
C ALA A 19 6.09 6.03 -0.76
N ARG A 20 7.04 6.11 -1.70
CA ARG A 20 8.38 5.52 -1.53
C ARG A 20 9.10 6.09 -0.31
N ALA A 21 9.13 7.41 -0.17
CA ALA A 21 9.85 8.07 0.92
C ALA A 21 9.27 7.70 2.29
N PHE A 22 7.95 7.64 2.41
CA PHE A 22 7.30 7.24 3.67
C PHE A 22 7.53 5.77 4.00
N ASN A 23 7.40 4.86 3.01
CA ASN A 23 7.69 3.45 3.24
C ASN A 23 9.16 3.25 3.67
N ALA A 24 10.11 3.89 2.99
CA ALA A 24 11.53 3.85 3.36
C ALA A 24 11.78 4.33 4.80
N GLN A 25 11.16 5.44 5.21
CA GLN A 25 11.24 5.94 6.59
C GLN A 25 10.71 4.96 7.64
N LEU A 26 9.78 4.08 7.27
CA LEU A 26 9.24 3.07 8.17
C LEU A 26 10.13 1.83 8.26
N VAL A 27 10.67 1.34 7.14
CA VAL A 27 11.23 -0.02 7.10
C VAL A 27 12.74 -0.10 6.80
N GLU A 28 13.37 0.95 6.30
CA GLU A 28 14.81 0.89 5.97
C GLU A 28 15.66 0.71 7.22
N GLY A 29 16.47 -0.36 7.24
CA GLY A 29 17.34 -0.69 8.37
C GLY A 29 16.62 -1.32 9.57
N GLU A 30 15.29 -1.43 9.52
CA GLU A 30 14.49 -1.96 10.61
C GLU A 30 14.32 -3.49 10.52
N ARG A 31 14.08 -4.11 11.68
CA ARG A 31 13.66 -5.51 11.74
C ARG A 31 12.13 -5.58 11.63
N ILE A 32 11.67 -6.11 10.52
CA ILE A 32 10.24 -6.36 10.26
C ILE A 32 9.88 -7.83 10.47
N SER A 33 8.58 -8.08 10.64
CA SER A 33 7.96 -9.40 10.51
C SER A 33 7.05 -9.40 9.28
N LEU A 34 6.91 -10.58 8.66
CA LEU A 34 6.04 -10.78 7.51
C LEU A 34 4.88 -11.67 7.90
N GLU A 35 3.67 -11.24 7.58
CA GLU A 35 2.44 -12.01 7.70
C GLU A 35 1.91 -12.31 6.30
N TYR A 36 1.54 -13.57 6.04
CA TYR A 36 1.16 -14.04 4.72
C TYR A 36 -0.35 -14.24 4.63
N ASP A 37 -0.90 -14.07 3.43
CA ASP A 37 -2.27 -14.45 3.08
C ASP A 37 -2.31 -15.94 2.63
N VAL A 38 -3.29 -16.32 1.82
CA VAL A 38 -3.44 -17.68 1.28
C VAL A 38 -2.18 -18.15 0.53
N GLU A 39 -1.66 -17.32 -0.37
CA GLU A 39 -0.43 -17.58 -1.13
C GLU A 39 0.67 -16.60 -0.73
N CYS A 40 1.89 -17.09 -0.54
CA CYS A 40 3.03 -16.25 -0.15
C CYS A 40 3.88 -15.77 -1.32
N GLU A 41 3.66 -16.27 -2.54
CA GLU A 41 4.36 -15.84 -3.75
C GLU A 41 3.37 -15.68 -4.90
N ASP A 42 3.64 -14.77 -5.82
CA ASP A 42 2.88 -14.65 -7.06
C ASP A 42 3.55 -15.41 -8.23
N ASP A 43 2.92 -15.38 -9.41
CA ASP A 43 3.40 -16.03 -10.64
C ASP A 43 4.77 -15.52 -11.11
N TYR A 44 5.22 -14.36 -10.62
CA TYR A 44 6.53 -13.77 -10.93
C TYR A 44 7.58 -14.11 -9.86
N GLY A 45 7.24 -14.88 -8.83
CA GLY A 45 8.10 -15.23 -7.71
C GLY A 45 8.32 -14.08 -6.72
N ARG A 46 7.45 -13.06 -6.72
CA ARG A 46 7.49 -11.98 -5.72
C ARG A 46 6.85 -12.47 -4.45
N LEU A 47 7.52 -12.25 -3.32
CA LEU A 47 6.97 -12.54 -2.00
C LEU A 47 5.80 -11.60 -1.70
N LEU A 48 4.62 -12.17 -1.44
CA LEU A 48 3.42 -11.45 -1.07
C LEU A 48 3.24 -11.50 0.45
N ALA A 49 3.35 -10.36 1.13
CA ALA A 49 3.19 -10.30 2.57
C ALA A 49 2.66 -8.95 3.05
N TYR A 50 1.96 -8.97 4.18
CA TYR A 50 1.70 -7.82 5.02
C TYR A 50 2.90 -7.57 5.92
N VAL A 51 3.39 -6.34 5.94
CA VAL A 51 4.62 -5.98 6.66
C VAL A 51 4.29 -5.42 8.04
N ARG A 52 4.91 -5.99 9.07
CA ARG A 52 4.76 -5.59 10.47
C ARG A 52 6.03 -4.97 11.02
N LEU A 53 5.92 -3.79 11.61
CA LEU A 53 6.99 -3.13 12.35
C LEU A 53 6.58 -3.01 13.82
N GLY A 54 6.99 -3.99 14.63
CA GLY A 54 6.44 -4.16 15.98
C GLY A 54 4.93 -4.36 15.92
N ASP A 55 4.18 -3.48 16.58
CA ASP A 55 2.71 -3.51 16.60
C ASP A 55 2.05 -2.74 15.44
N ARG A 56 2.85 -2.17 14.52
CA ARG A 56 2.35 -1.35 13.40
C ARG A 56 2.19 -2.18 12.13
N ASP A 57 1.07 -1.98 11.44
CA ASP A 57 0.83 -2.54 10.11
C ASP A 57 1.28 -1.51 9.08
N VAL A 58 2.35 -1.81 8.33
CA VAL A 58 2.89 -0.88 7.35
C VAL A 58 1.91 -0.69 6.20
N ASN A 59 1.27 -1.77 5.72
CA ASN A 59 0.31 -1.68 4.61
C ASN A 59 -0.91 -0.82 4.98
N ALA A 60 -1.48 -1.03 6.17
CA ALA A 60 -2.59 -0.22 6.66
C ALA A 60 -2.22 1.27 6.77
N LEU A 61 -1.01 1.56 7.29
CA LEU A 61 -0.51 2.93 7.39
C LEU A 61 -0.34 3.61 6.03
N MET A 62 0.09 2.88 5.00
CA MET A 62 0.20 3.42 3.64
C MET A 62 -1.17 3.85 3.12
N VAL A 63 -2.20 3.03 3.32
CA VAL A 63 -3.58 3.33 2.88
C VAL A 63 -4.19 4.47 3.70
N GLU A 64 -4.07 4.42 5.03
CA GLU A 64 -4.57 5.46 5.94
C GLU A 64 -4.00 6.84 5.60
N ARG A 65 -2.73 6.89 5.16
CA ARG A 65 -2.04 8.14 4.78
C ARG A 65 -2.30 8.56 3.34
N GLY A 66 -3.15 7.85 2.59
CA GLY A 66 -3.43 8.14 1.19
C GLY A 66 -2.19 8.03 0.32
N LEU A 67 -1.36 7.01 0.56
CA LEU A 67 -0.14 6.74 -0.22
C LEU A 67 -0.28 5.50 -1.10
N ALA A 68 -1.33 4.71 -0.87
CA ALA A 68 -1.63 3.50 -1.61
C ALA A 68 -3.14 3.31 -1.71
N CYS A 69 -3.56 2.57 -2.73
CA CYS A 69 -4.92 2.12 -2.93
C CYS A 69 -5.07 0.64 -2.60
N VAL A 70 -6.31 0.20 -2.37
CA VAL A 70 -6.58 -1.21 -2.04
C VAL A 70 -6.56 -2.07 -3.30
N LEU A 71 -5.82 -3.18 -3.24
CA LEU A 71 -5.72 -4.14 -4.35
C LEU A 71 -6.16 -5.54 -3.92
N ARG A 72 -7.02 -6.17 -4.73
CA ARG A 72 -7.55 -7.53 -4.54
C ARG A 72 -7.24 -8.40 -5.75
N ILE A 73 -6.48 -9.47 -5.53
CA ILE A 73 -6.13 -10.44 -6.57
C ILE A 73 -6.29 -11.84 -5.97
N PRO A 74 -7.46 -12.49 -6.18
CA PRO A 74 -7.74 -13.79 -5.60
C PRO A 74 -6.66 -14.84 -5.95
N PRO A 75 -6.29 -15.71 -5.00
CA PRO A 75 -6.95 -15.91 -3.70
C PRO A 75 -6.56 -14.88 -2.62
N ASN A 76 -5.59 -14.00 -2.88
CA ASN A 76 -5.07 -13.05 -1.92
C ASN A 76 -5.82 -11.70 -1.92
N GLY A 77 -5.73 -11.00 -0.78
CA GLY A 77 -6.30 -9.68 -0.60
C GLY A 77 -7.74 -9.67 -0.10
N GLU A 78 -8.34 -10.84 0.14
CA GLU A 78 -9.67 -10.95 0.76
C GLU A 78 -9.60 -10.85 2.30
N ASP A 79 -8.56 -11.40 2.94
CA ASP A 79 -8.44 -11.49 4.41
C ASP A 79 -8.47 -10.12 5.12
N ARG A 80 -7.91 -9.09 4.46
CA ARG A 80 -7.78 -7.73 5.00
C ARG A 80 -8.58 -6.68 4.22
N ALA A 81 -9.46 -7.11 3.30
CA ALA A 81 -10.17 -6.21 2.38
C ALA A 81 -11.00 -5.16 3.14
N ASP A 82 -11.88 -5.59 4.05
CA ASP A 82 -12.79 -4.70 4.78
C ASP A 82 -12.05 -3.61 5.56
N GLU A 83 -10.91 -3.95 6.19
CA GLU A 83 -10.08 -3.00 6.92
C GLU A 83 -9.46 -1.97 5.98
N PHE A 84 -8.83 -2.41 4.90
CA PHE A 84 -8.14 -1.51 3.98
C PHE A 84 -9.13 -0.63 3.21
N GLU A 85 -10.27 -1.17 2.79
CA GLU A 85 -11.33 -0.41 2.12
C GLU A 85 -11.90 0.67 3.05
N ALA A 86 -12.05 0.40 4.35
CA ALA A 86 -12.47 1.40 5.33
C ALA A 86 -11.42 2.52 5.51
N LEU A 87 -10.14 2.17 5.57
CA LEU A 87 -9.04 3.14 5.66
C LEU A 87 -8.96 4.02 4.40
N GLU A 88 -9.07 3.42 3.22
CA GLU A 88 -9.04 4.11 1.95
C GLU A 88 -10.23 5.07 1.81
N ALA A 89 -11.44 4.62 2.16
CA ALA A 89 -12.64 5.46 2.15
C ALA A 89 -12.49 6.68 3.07
N SER A 90 -11.88 6.50 4.26
CA SER A 90 -11.57 7.59 5.18
C SER A 90 -10.55 8.57 4.59
N ALA A 91 -9.44 8.06 4.04
CA ALA A 91 -8.40 8.88 3.42
C ALA A 91 -8.96 9.70 2.23
N ARG A 92 -9.82 9.07 1.41
CA ARG A 92 -10.48 9.72 0.28
C ARG A 92 -11.46 10.80 0.73
N ALA A 93 -12.30 10.52 1.71
CA ALA A 93 -13.24 11.51 2.26
C ALA A 93 -12.51 12.71 2.91
N GLY A 94 -11.36 12.45 3.52
CA GLY A 94 -10.50 13.45 4.13
C GLY A 94 -9.57 14.19 3.17
N MET A 95 -9.57 13.86 1.87
CA MET A 95 -8.64 14.40 0.88
C MET A 95 -7.17 14.25 1.33
N VAL A 96 -6.85 13.11 1.93
CA VAL A 96 -5.52 12.82 2.50
C VAL A 96 -4.60 12.30 1.40
N GLY A 97 -3.34 12.75 1.39
CA GLY A 97 -2.32 12.24 0.48
C GLY A 97 -2.71 12.43 -0.99
N LEU A 98 -2.59 11.35 -1.77
CA LEU A 98 -2.90 11.34 -3.21
C LEU A 98 -4.31 11.83 -3.51
N TRP A 99 -5.28 11.57 -2.62
CA TRP A 99 -6.69 11.94 -2.82
C TRP A 99 -6.94 13.45 -2.84
N GLY A 100 -6.12 14.21 -2.12
CA GLY A 100 -6.24 15.67 -2.05
C GLY A 100 -5.27 16.43 -2.94
N ALA A 101 -4.25 15.75 -3.43
CA ALA A 101 -3.08 16.40 -3.98
C ALA A 101 -2.79 16.02 -5.44
N CYS A 102 -3.35 14.91 -5.90
CA CYS A 102 -3.28 14.50 -7.30
C CYS A 102 -4.50 14.93 -8.09
N ALA A 103 -4.26 15.43 -9.30
CA ALA A 103 -5.33 15.73 -10.25
C ALA A 103 -5.95 14.46 -10.84
N GLU A 104 -5.16 13.39 -10.93
CA GLU A 104 -5.55 12.06 -11.39
C GLU A 104 -4.92 11.04 -10.44
N VAL A 105 -5.72 10.07 -10.02
CA VAL A 105 -5.32 8.99 -9.11
C VAL A 105 -5.33 7.70 -9.92
N THR A 106 -4.17 7.08 -10.08
CA THR A 106 -3.95 5.90 -10.93
C THR A 106 -4.20 4.60 -10.17
N CYS A 107 -5.39 4.47 -9.57
CA CYS A 107 -5.77 3.31 -8.76
C CYS A 107 -6.79 2.37 -9.44
N ASP A 108 -6.97 2.49 -10.76
CA ASP A 108 -7.96 1.75 -11.55
C ASP A 108 -7.35 0.58 -12.34
#